data_AF-A0A969GI57-F1
#
_entry.id   AF-A0A969GI57-F1
#
_cell.length_a   1.000
_cell.length_b   1.000
_cell.length_c   1.000
_cell.angle_alpha   90.00
_cell.angle_beta   90.00
_cell.angle_gamma   90.00
#
_symmetry.space_group_name_H-M   'P 1'
#
loop_
_entity.id
_entity.type
_entity.pdbx_description
1 polymer ?
#
loop_
_entity_poly.entity_id
_entity_poly.type
_entity_poly.pdbx_seq_one_letter_code
_entity_poly.pdbx_strand_id
1 'polypeptide(L)'
;MIVVSDMMGTLTTGSPFLGLVDWVKHNQSKWQANLTIASIMPSYLLAKNGIIDWQLWGQKLMIDSLAYIKNADEEKLKQVSEWVVEHDLWKKRREDVIERLIKHREGGAQVYIASSVVEPFIEPFAKRIGAQVSGTPVEIKDGRIKMVGELVASEKKD
;
A
#
# COMPACT_ATOMS: atom_id res chain seq x y z
N MET A 1 -23.01 -3.03 -14.14
CA MET A 1 -22.93 -3.14 -12.67
C MET A 1 -21.53 -2.71 -12.24
N ILE A 2 -21.42 -1.95 -11.16
CA ILE A 2 -20.13 -1.50 -10.61
C ILE A 2 -19.96 -2.14 -9.23
N VAL A 3 -18.78 -2.70 -8.97
CA VAL A 3 -18.39 -3.24 -7.66
C VAL A 3 -17.16 -2.49 -7.20
N VAL A 4 -17.22 -1.90 -6.01
CA VAL A 4 -16.10 -1.17 -5.41
C VAL A 4 -15.69 -1.90 -4.14
N SER A 5 -14.39 -2.14 -3.98
CA SER A 5 -13.82 -2.73 -2.77
C SER A 5 -12.71 -1.84 -2.23
N ASP A 6 -12.67 -1.70 -0.92
CA ASP A 6 -11.44 -1.28 -0.25
C ASP A 6 -10.35 -2.36 -0.41
N MET A 7 -9.09 -2.02 -0.17
CA MET A 7 -7.96 -2.95 -0.24
C MET A 7 -7.48 -3.44 1.13
N MET A 8 -7.20 -2.52 2.06
CA MET A 8 -6.45 -2.84 3.27
C MET A 8 -7.36 -3.43 4.34
N GLY A 9 -7.11 -4.67 4.75
CA GLY A 9 -8.01 -5.41 5.64
C GLY A 9 -9.17 -6.06 4.90
N THR A 10 -9.51 -5.60 3.69
CA THR A 10 -10.57 -6.16 2.83
C THR A 10 -10.04 -7.20 1.84
N LEU A 11 -9.12 -6.82 0.93
CA LEU A 11 -8.56 -7.72 -0.09
C LEU A 11 -7.26 -8.39 0.36
N THR A 12 -6.57 -7.80 1.31
CA THR A 12 -5.32 -8.34 1.85
C THR A 12 -5.14 -7.95 3.32
N THR A 13 -4.44 -8.81 4.05
CA THR A 13 -3.94 -8.52 5.40
C THR A 13 -2.46 -8.10 5.39
N GLY A 14 -1.91 -7.88 4.21
CA GLY A 14 -0.56 -7.35 4.01
C GLY A 14 -0.39 -5.93 4.50
N SER A 15 0.81 -5.40 4.33
CA SER A 15 1.24 -4.05 4.68
C SER A 15 2.19 -3.53 3.60
N PRO A 16 1.82 -2.47 2.86
CA PRO A 16 2.70 -1.86 1.87
C PRO A 16 4.02 -1.38 2.48
N PHE A 17 3.98 -0.91 3.72
CA PHE A 17 5.17 -0.55 4.50
C PHE A 17 6.14 -1.73 4.65
N LEU A 18 5.66 -2.90 5.06
CA LEU A 18 6.52 -4.07 5.24
C LEU A 18 7.09 -4.54 3.91
N GLY A 19 6.29 -4.55 2.84
CA GLY A 19 6.76 -4.86 1.50
C GLY A 19 7.87 -3.92 1.02
N LEU A 20 7.73 -2.62 1.28
CA LEU A 20 8.71 -1.62 0.88
C LEU A 20 10.01 -1.75 1.70
N VAL A 21 9.91 -1.89 3.02
CA VAL A 21 11.10 -2.07 3.87
C VAL A 21 11.84 -3.35 3.51
N ASP A 22 11.12 -4.42 3.15
CA ASP A 22 11.72 -5.64 2.64
C ASP A 22 12.43 -5.42 1.29
N TRP A 23 11.85 -4.63 0.37
CA TRP A 23 12.54 -4.24 -0.86
C TRP A 23 13.82 -3.46 -0.55
N VAL A 24 13.78 -2.48 0.37
CA VAL A 24 14.95 -1.70 0.79
C VAL A 24 16.04 -2.60 1.36
N LYS A 25 15.65 -3.62 2.15
CA LYS A 25 16.57 -4.60 2.73
C LYS A 25 17.36 -5.36 1.67
N HIS A 26 16.70 -5.75 0.57
CA HIS A 26 17.30 -6.56 -0.50
C HIS A 26 18.01 -5.73 -1.57
N ASN A 27 17.54 -4.51 -1.84
CA ASN A 27 17.97 -3.73 -3.01
C ASN A 27 18.79 -2.48 -2.66
N GLN A 28 18.81 -2.06 -1.38
CA GLN A 28 19.57 -0.87 -0.97
C GLN A 28 20.45 -1.08 0.26
N SER A 29 19.87 -1.38 1.42
CA SER A 29 20.61 -1.54 2.67
C SER A 29 19.84 -2.33 3.71
N LYS A 30 20.37 -3.52 4.03
CA LYS A 30 19.87 -4.37 5.12
C LYS A 30 19.96 -3.67 6.48
N TRP A 31 21.01 -2.90 6.72
CA TRP A 31 21.19 -2.16 7.97
C TRP A 31 20.11 -1.07 8.13
N GLN A 32 19.87 -0.27 7.08
CA GLN A 32 18.83 0.75 7.10
C GLN A 32 17.44 0.13 7.32
N ALA A 33 17.12 -0.96 6.63
CA ALA A 33 15.85 -1.65 6.80
C ALA A 33 15.65 -2.16 8.23
N ASN A 34 16.68 -2.79 8.82
CA ASN A 34 16.62 -3.28 10.20
C ASN A 34 16.46 -2.12 11.21
N LEU A 35 17.17 -1.01 11.00
CA LEU A 35 17.05 0.17 11.85
C LEU A 35 15.65 0.78 11.76
N THR A 36 15.07 0.87 10.56
CA THR A 36 13.69 1.33 10.36
C THR A 36 12.69 0.45 11.10
N ILE A 37 12.81 -0.88 11.02
CA ILE A 37 11.92 -1.78 11.77
C ILE A 37 12.11 -1.58 13.28
N ALA A 38 13.35 -1.47 13.76
CA ALA A 38 13.63 -1.27 15.17
C ALA A 38 13.08 0.07 15.69
N SER A 39 13.17 1.15 14.90
CA SER A 39 12.72 2.48 15.31
C SER A 39 11.20 2.61 15.39
N ILE A 40 10.45 1.82 14.62
CA ILE A 40 8.98 1.85 14.68
C ILE A 40 8.40 1.03 15.83
N MET A 41 9.14 0.07 16.39
CA MET A 41 8.65 -0.85 17.43
C MET A 41 7.97 -0.15 18.62
N PRO A 42 8.52 0.94 19.19
CA PRO A 42 7.83 1.66 20.27
C PRO A 42 6.45 2.17 19.84
N SER A 43 6.36 2.83 18.68
CA SER A 43 5.09 3.37 18.18
C SER A 43 4.09 2.28 17.79
N TYR A 44 4.57 1.14 17.28
CA TYR A 44 3.74 -0.04 17.03
C TYR A 44 3.07 -0.54 18.32
N LEU A 45 3.81 -0.61 19.43
CA LEU A 45 3.24 -1.04 20.71
C LEU A 45 2.17 -0.05 21.20
N LEU A 46 2.39 1.25 21.02
CA LEU A 46 1.38 2.26 21.34
C LEU A 46 0.13 2.11 20.48
N ALA A 47 0.29 1.92 19.17
CA ALA A 47 -0.84 1.77 18.24
C ALA A 47 -1.63 0.49 18.52
N LYS A 48 -0.92 -0.63 18.74
CA LYS A 48 -1.53 -1.93 19.03
C LYS A 48 -2.35 -1.91 20.32
N ASN A 49 -1.91 -1.16 21.32
CA ASN A 49 -2.62 -1.01 22.59
C ASN A 49 -3.71 0.07 22.55
N GLY A 50 -4.00 0.66 21.38
CA GLY A 50 -5.03 1.68 21.21
C GLY A 50 -4.69 3.04 21.83
N ILE A 51 -3.43 3.28 22.21
CA ILE A 51 -2.97 4.55 22.77
C ILE A 51 -2.88 5.61 21.67
N ILE A 52 -2.52 5.20 20.46
CA ILE A 52 -2.58 6.02 19.24
C ILE A 52 -3.45 5.31 18.20
N ASP A 53 -4.02 6.10 17.28
CA ASP A 53 -4.89 5.59 16.23
C ASP A 53 -4.13 4.64 15.29
N TRP A 54 -4.61 3.39 15.19
CA TRP A 54 -3.99 2.33 14.40
C TRP A 54 -3.97 2.62 12.91
N GLN A 55 -5.05 3.19 12.37
CA GLN A 55 -5.22 3.44 10.95
C GLN A 55 -4.34 4.62 10.51
N LEU A 56 -4.39 5.73 11.26
CA LEU A 56 -3.54 6.90 11.01
C LEU A 56 -2.06 6.57 11.17
N TRP A 57 -1.69 5.76 12.17
CA TRP A 57 -0.32 5.29 12.35
C TRP A 57 0.16 4.47 11.15
N GLY A 58 -0.64 3.50 10.69
CA GLY A 58 -0.31 2.67 9.53
C GLY A 58 -0.21 3.47 8.23
N GLN A 59 -1.13 4.41 8.01
CA GLN A 59 -1.12 5.30 6.85
C GLN A 59 0.11 6.21 6.84
N LYS A 60 0.47 6.78 8.00
CA LYS A 60 1.67 7.59 8.14
C LYS A 60 2.93 6.78 7.84
N LEU A 61 3.06 5.57 8.39
CA LEU A 61 4.21 4.71 8.11
C LEU A 61 4.37 4.41 6.62
N MET A 62 3.27 4.12 5.93
CA MET A 62 3.27 3.90 4.49
C MET A 62 3.81 5.12 3.74
N ILE A 63 3.32 6.31 4.05
CA ILE A 63 3.74 7.56 3.39
C ILE A 63 5.21 7.87 3.70
N ASP A 64 5.59 7.84 4.97
CA ASP A 64 6.97 8.09 5.41
C ASP A 64 7.95 7.11 4.76
N SER A 65 7.50 5.88 4.48
CA SER A 65 8.34 4.86 3.86
C SER A 65 8.68 5.10 2.40
N LEU A 66 7.91 5.93 1.68
CA LEU A 66 8.27 6.37 0.32
C LEU A 66 9.64 7.05 0.27
N ALA A 67 10.00 7.78 1.34
CA ALA A 67 11.29 8.45 1.45
C ALA A 67 12.48 7.48 1.61
N TYR A 68 12.21 6.18 1.86
CA TYR A 68 13.28 5.19 1.97
C TYR A 68 13.77 4.72 0.60
N ILE A 69 13.02 4.95 -0.47
CA ILE A 69 13.44 4.66 -1.85
C ILE A 69 14.41 5.77 -2.29
N LYS A 70 15.67 5.42 -2.48
CA LYS A 70 16.73 6.39 -2.82
C LYS A 70 16.83 6.56 -4.33
N ASN A 71 16.99 7.81 -4.79
CA ASN A 71 17.14 8.16 -6.19
C ASN A 71 16.01 7.55 -7.04
N ALA A 72 14.77 7.81 -6.63
CA ALA A 72 13.58 7.26 -7.28
C ALA A 72 13.45 7.77 -8.71
N ASP A 73 13.14 6.85 -9.61
CA ASP A 73 12.69 7.07 -10.98
C ASP A 73 11.49 6.16 -11.24
N GLU A 74 10.85 6.31 -12.40
CA GLU A 74 9.63 5.57 -12.74
C GLU A 74 9.86 4.05 -12.73
N GLU A 75 10.99 3.60 -13.25
CA GLU A 75 11.33 2.17 -13.32
C GLU A 75 11.54 1.58 -11.92
N LYS A 76 12.25 2.29 -11.03
CA LYS A 76 12.42 1.86 -9.64
C LYS A 76 11.10 1.87 -8.89
N LEU A 77 10.24 2.88 -9.10
CA LEU A 77 8.92 2.92 -8.48
C LEU A 77 8.09 1.70 -8.92
N LYS A 78 8.14 1.34 -10.21
CA LYS A 78 7.48 0.14 -10.73
C LYS A 78 8.04 -1.13 -10.10
N GLN A 79 9.37 -1.29 -10.02
CA GLN A 79 10.01 -2.44 -9.39
C GLN A 79 9.63 -2.60 -7.91
N VAL A 80 9.64 -1.49 -7.15
CA VAL A 80 9.20 -1.49 -5.75
C VAL A 80 7.74 -1.88 -5.65
N SER A 81 6.89 -1.34 -6.51
CA SER A 81 5.45 -1.61 -6.53
C SER A 81 5.14 -3.08 -6.80
N GLU A 82 5.80 -3.67 -7.79
CA GLU A 82 5.70 -5.10 -8.11
C GLU A 82 6.20 -5.95 -6.92
N TRP A 83 7.34 -5.57 -6.31
CA TRP A 83 7.88 -6.26 -5.14
C TRP A 83 6.91 -6.25 -3.97
N VAL A 84 6.37 -5.08 -3.61
CA VAL A 84 5.41 -4.90 -2.50
C VAL A 84 4.20 -5.83 -2.71
N VAL A 85 3.66 -5.87 -3.92
CA VAL A 85 2.53 -6.74 -4.25
C VAL A 85 2.92 -8.21 -4.17
N GLU A 86 4.02 -8.60 -4.80
CA GLU A 86 4.41 -10.01 -4.88
C GLU A 86 4.86 -10.60 -3.53
N HIS A 87 5.63 -9.84 -2.77
CA HIS A 87 6.30 -10.33 -1.58
C HIS A 87 5.49 -10.16 -0.30
N ASP A 88 4.48 -9.28 -0.31
CA ASP A 88 3.63 -9.06 0.87
C ASP A 88 2.13 -9.12 0.54
N LEU A 89 1.61 -8.20 -0.28
CA LEU A 89 0.16 -8.01 -0.42
C LEU A 89 -0.54 -9.23 -1.03
N TRP A 90 0.04 -9.84 -2.06
CA TRP A 90 -0.52 -11.01 -2.75
C TRP A 90 -0.37 -12.30 -1.94
N LYS A 91 0.73 -12.46 -1.20
CA LYS A 91 0.92 -13.61 -0.30
C LYS A 91 -0.10 -13.63 0.83
N LYS A 92 -0.52 -12.46 1.29
CA LYS A 92 -1.49 -12.26 2.39
C LYS A 92 -2.90 -11.90 1.91
N ARG A 93 -3.19 -12.18 0.64
CA ARG A 93 -4.47 -11.87 0.01
C ARG A 93 -5.60 -12.72 0.59
N ARG A 94 -6.81 -12.18 0.60
CA ARG A 94 -8.03 -12.92 0.97
C ARG A 94 -8.62 -13.57 -0.28
N GLU A 95 -8.29 -14.84 -0.48
CA GLU A 95 -8.64 -15.58 -1.70
C GLU A 95 -10.15 -15.60 -1.94
N ASP A 96 -10.94 -15.81 -0.89
CA ASP A 96 -12.41 -15.85 -0.95
C ASP A 96 -13.04 -14.52 -1.41
N VAL A 97 -12.45 -13.39 -1.03
CA VAL A 97 -12.93 -12.06 -1.44
C VAL A 97 -12.52 -11.79 -2.89
N ILE A 98 -11.29 -12.16 -3.25
CA ILE A 98 -10.77 -12.00 -4.61
C ILE A 98 -11.56 -12.82 -5.62
N GLU A 99 -11.85 -14.09 -5.32
CA GLU A 99 -12.65 -14.97 -6.18
C GLU A 99 -14.04 -14.38 -6.43
N ARG A 100 -14.66 -13.78 -5.41
CA ARG A 100 -15.95 -13.09 -5.55
C ARG A 100 -15.85 -11.88 -6.49
N LEU A 101 -14.80 -11.07 -6.37
CA LEU A 101 -14.60 -9.94 -7.28
C LEU A 101 -14.34 -10.39 -8.72
N ILE A 102 -13.52 -11.43 -8.92
CA ILE A 102 -13.25 -12.02 -10.22
C ILE A 102 -14.55 -12.52 -10.85
N LYS A 103 -15.40 -13.22 -10.08
CA LYS A 103 -16.70 -13.70 -10.54
C LYS A 103 -17.62 -12.55 -10.96
N HIS A 104 -17.66 -11.45 -10.20
CA HIS A 104 -18.42 -10.27 -10.59
C HIS A 104 -17.91 -9.67 -11.91
N ARG A 105 -16.60 -9.54 -12.07
CA ARG A 105 -15.97 -9.07 -13.31
C ARG A 105 -16.32 -9.96 -14.50
N GLU A 106 -16.20 -11.28 -14.35
CA GLU A 106 -16.53 -12.27 -15.39
C GLU A 106 -18.02 -12.26 -15.74
N GLY A 107 -18.89 -11.91 -14.79
CA GLY A 107 -20.30 -11.61 -15.02
C GLY A 107 -20.58 -10.25 -15.70
N GLY A 108 -19.55 -9.54 -16.15
CA GLY A 108 -19.67 -8.25 -16.84
C GLY A 108 -19.70 -7.02 -15.93
N ALA A 109 -19.36 -7.16 -14.65
CA ALA A 109 -19.23 -6.00 -13.76
C ALA A 109 -17.91 -5.26 -14.02
N GLN A 110 -17.94 -3.93 -13.84
CA GLN A 110 -16.71 -3.17 -13.66
C GLN A 110 -16.30 -3.24 -12.20
N VAL A 111 -15.09 -3.67 -11.93
CA VAL A 111 -14.54 -3.79 -10.56
C VAL A 111 -13.52 -2.68 -10.33
N TYR A 112 -13.66 -1.97 -9.21
CA TYR A 112 -12.76 -0.91 -8.77
C TYR A 112 -12.22 -1.24 -7.38
N ILE A 113 -10.93 -0.96 -7.18
CA ILE A 113 -10.30 -0.89 -5.86
C ILE A 113 -10.18 0.60 -5.50
N ALA A 114 -10.85 1.02 -4.44
CA ALA A 114 -10.77 2.38 -3.92
C ALA A 114 -10.07 2.34 -2.55
N SER A 115 -8.87 2.92 -2.43
CA SER A 115 -8.02 2.75 -1.26
C SER A 115 -7.25 4.01 -0.91
N SER A 116 -7.01 4.25 0.37
CA SER A 116 -6.12 5.32 0.86
C SER A 116 -4.64 4.96 0.75
N VAL A 117 -4.32 3.80 0.15
CA VAL A 117 -2.94 3.40 -0.16
C VAL A 117 -2.46 4.12 -1.41
N VAL A 118 -1.15 4.40 -1.45
CA VAL A 118 -0.49 4.96 -2.63
C VAL A 118 -0.75 4.12 -3.87
N GLU A 119 -1.18 4.78 -4.94
CA GLU A 119 -1.68 4.16 -6.16
C GLU A 119 -0.70 3.16 -6.80
N PRO A 120 0.61 3.45 -6.91
CA PRO A 120 1.55 2.49 -7.50
C PRO A 120 1.60 1.15 -6.76
N PHE A 121 1.39 1.13 -5.43
CA PHE A 121 1.48 -0.13 -4.66
C PHE A 121 0.24 -1.01 -4.77
N ILE A 122 -0.82 -0.54 -5.43
CA ILE A 122 -2.08 -1.26 -5.59
C ILE A 122 -2.36 -1.62 -7.05
N GLU A 123 -1.81 -0.86 -7.99
CA GLU A 123 -1.93 -1.13 -9.44
C GLU A 123 -1.52 -2.57 -9.83
N PRO A 124 -0.34 -3.11 -9.42
CA PRO A 124 0.02 -4.47 -9.82
C PRO A 124 -0.91 -5.53 -9.21
N PHE A 125 -1.51 -5.24 -8.05
CA PHE A 125 -2.49 -6.13 -7.42
C PHE A 125 -3.82 -6.11 -8.21
N ALA A 126 -4.31 -4.92 -8.54
CA ALA A 126 -5.54 -4.73 -9.29
C ALA A 126 -5.46 -5.36 -10.69
N LYS A 127 -4.31 -5.19 -11.36
CA LYS A 127 -4.02 -5.80 -12.66
C LYS A 127 -4.18 -7.32 -12.64
N ARG A 128 -3.76 -8.01 -11.57
CA ARG A 128 -3.91 -9.47 -11.44
C ARG A 128 -5.36 -9.94 -11.42
N ILE A 129 -6.27 -9.11 -10.90
CA ILE A 129 -7.69 -9.46 -10.80
C ILE A 129 -8.55 -8.75 -11.87
N GLY A 130 -7.94 -7.98 -12.76
CA GLY A 130 -8.64 -7.21 -13.80
C GLY A 130 -9.54 -6.10 -13.22
N ALA A 131 -9.12 -5.48 -12.12
CA ALA A 131 -9.80 -4.35 -11.51
C ALA A 131 -9.13 -3.02 -11.89
N GLN A 132 -9.92 -1.95 -11.87
CA GLN A 132 -9.45 -0.58 -11.93
C GLN A 132 -9.09 -0.07 -10.54
N VAL A 133 -8.35 1.03 -10.46
CA VAL A 133 -7.82 1.55 -9.20
C VAL A 133 -8.18 3.03 -9.04
N SER A 134 -8.49 3.40 -7.81
CA SER A 134 -8.43 4.78 -7.31
C SER A 134 -7.67 4.75 -5.99
N GLY A 135 -6.38 5.06 -6.06
CA GLY A 135 -5.47 5.15 -4.92
C GLY A 135 -5.13 6.59 -4.59
N THR A 136 -4.15 6.78 -3.71
CA THR A 136 -3.57 8.11 -3.53
C THR A 136 -2.44 8.34 -4.54
N PRO A 137 -2.55 9.33 -5.43
CA PRO A 137 -1.56 9.58 -6.46
C PRO A 137 -0.22 10.01 -5.86
N VAL A 138 0.87 9.65 -6.53
CA VAL A 138 2.23 10.08 -6.19
C VAL A 138 2.95 10.61 -7.42
N GLU A 139 3.89 11.52 -7.20
CA GLU A 139 4.80 12.06 -8.20
C GLU A 139 6.25 11.80 -7.78
N ILE A 140 7.15 11.75 -8.76
CA ILE A 140 8.58 11.69 -8.53
C ILE A 140 9.16 13.09 -8.78
N LYS A 141 9.78 13.67 -7.75
CA LYS A 141 10.40 14.99 -7.80
C LYS A 141 11.77 14.95 -7.13
N ASP A 142 12.80 15.38 -7.85
CA ASP A 142 14.19 15.41 -7.38
C ASP A 142 14.68 14.05 -6.84
N GLY A 143 14.31 12.97 -7.52
CA GLY A 143 14.66 11.61 -7.12
C GLY A 143 13.95 11.12 -5.84
N ARG A 144 12.84 11.74 -5.46
CA ARG A 144 12.02 11.37 -4.29
C ARG A 144 10.56 11.21 -4.70
N ILE A 145 9.91 10.21 -4.12
CA ILE A 145 8.46 10.01 -4.32
C ILE A 145 7.71 10.88 -3.31
N LYS A 146 6.71 11.62 -3.78
CA LYS A 146 5.84 12.49 -2.97
C LYS A 146 4.39 12.24 -3.33
N MET A 147 3.48 12.46 -2.38
CA MET A 147 2.05 12.44 -2.64
C MET A 147 1.65 13.64 -3.51
N VAL A 148 0.73 13.43 -4.45
CA VAL A 148 0.12 14.53 -5.20
C VAL A 148 -1.07 15.05 -4.40
N GLY A 149 -0.91 16.24 -3.80
CA GLY A 149 -1.92 16.87 -2.95
C GLY A 149 -1.85 16.47 -1.47
N GLU A 150 -2.69 17.09 -0.64
CA GLU A 150 -2.90 16.68 0.75
C GLU A 150 -3.83 15.46 0.81
N LEU A 151 -3.63 14.59 1.81
CA LEU A 151 -4.57 13.51 2.09
C LEU A 151 -5.96 14.12 2.25
N VAL A 152 -6.95 13.64 1.48
CA VAL A 152 -8.36 13.95 1.77
C VAL A 152 -8.64 13.34 3.13
N ALA A 153 -8.53 14.17 4.17
CA ALA A 153 -8.91 13.78 5.52
C ALA A 153 -10.39 13.42 5.46
N SER A 154 -10.73 12.19 5.85
CA SER A 154 -12.10 11.83 6.16
C SER A 154 -12.55 12.75 7.30
N GLU A 155 -13.26 13.82 6.97
CA GLU A 155 -13.98 14.61 7.96
C GLU A 155 -14.95 13.65 8.65
N LYS A 156 -14.69 13.35 9.93
CA LYS A 156 -15.74 12.84 10.80
C LYS A 156 -16.85 13.88 10.78
N LYS A 157 -18.01 13.51 10.23
CA LYS A 157 -19.24 14.27 10.50
C LYS A 157 -19.53 14.13 11.98
N ASP A 158 -19.45 15.25 12.69
CA ASP A 158 -20.02 15.42 14.03
C ASP A 158 -21.55 15.27 14.00
#